data_AF-A0A6N9L6V2-F1
#
_entry.id   AF-A0A6N9L6V2-F1
#
_cell.length_a   1.000
_cell.length_b   1.000
_cell.length_c   1.000
_cell.angle_alpha   90.00
_cell.angle_beta   90.00
_cell.angle_gamma   90.00
#
_symmetry.space_group_name_H-M   'P 1'
#
loop_
_entity.id
_entity.type
_entity.pdbx_description
1 polymer ?
#
loop_
_entity_poly.entity_id
_entity_poly.type
_entity_poly.pdbx_seq_one_letter_code
_entity_poly.pdbx_strand_id
1 'polypeptide(L)'
;MKKKKIIRTGILAIIVFALVLFGGYTCLFSRTHYSFTRMTYSNGLLPDGFKNFKIVNLSDIHITTSKDIDRFEQIVDEIEDQSYDMVVFTGDLYESKSIEDARVQKILKKLQPGYGKFAVLGDEDHAHAEEVTNILNEGGFEVLNNSARTIHYRNSSFTLYGQSINSQEEIPASDGFVLTLSHYPDSFSQNKGHTHLQLSGHSNGGTIWFPGIGPLVKCNNATTYNHGSYTESGSELIVSNGVAPRHNYHFKVLCENEIIIITFE
;
A
#
# COMPACT_ATOMS: atom_id res chain seq x y z
N MET A 1 -52.71 -15.15 7.45
CA MET A 1 -51.45 -15.89 7.16
C MET A 1 -50.90 -15.65 5.74
N LYS A 2 -51.73 -15.71 4.67
CA LYS A 2 -51.27 -15.53 3.27
C LYS A 2 -50.59 -14.16 2.98
N LYS A 3 -51.14 -13.03 3.42
CA LYS A 3 -50.54 -11.69 3.22
C LYS A 3 -49.13 -11.55 3.82
N LYS A 4 -48.92 -12.05 5.06
CA LYS A 4 -47.59 -12.06 5.71
C LYS A 4 -46.58 -12.93 4.95
N LYS A 5 -47.03 -14.03 4.34
CA LYS A 5 -46.18 -14.90 3.50
C LYS A 5 -45.74 -14.19 2.22
N ILE A 6 -46.66 -13.51 1.53
CA ILE A 6 -46.37 -12.73 0.31
C ILE A 6 -45.38 -11.59 0.61
N ILE A 7 -45.59 -10.85 1.70
CA ILE A 7 -44.68 -9.76 2.11
C ILE A 7 -43.27 -10.30 2.40
N ARG A 8 -43.16 -11.42 3.14
CA ARG A 8 -41.86 -12.05 3.42
C ARG A 8 -41.16 -12.53 2.15
N THR A 9 -41.88 -13.15 1.23
CA THR A 9 -41.32 -13.58 -0.06
C THR A 9 -40.87 -12.39 -0.91
N GLY A 10 -41.63 -11.29 -0.92
CA GLY A 10 -41.24 -10.05 -1.61
C GLY A 10 -39.96 -9.44 -1.02
N ILE A 11 -39.86 -9.34 0.31
CA ILE A 11 -38.66 -8.85 0.99
C ILE A 11 -37.45 -9.72 0.67
N LEU A 12 -37.60 -11.05 0.74
CA LEU A 12 -36.51 -11.98 0.43
C LEU A 12 -36.05 -11.83 -1.03
N ALA A 13 -36.98 -11.69 -1.98
CA ALA A 13 -36.64 -11.47 -3.38
C ALA A 13 -35.86 -10.16 -3.58
N ILE A 14 -36.24 -9.08 -2.90
CA ILE A 14 -35.52 -7.80 -2.93
C ILE A 14 -34.10 -7.95 -2.35
N ILE A 15 -33.95 -8.65 -1.23
CA ILE A 15 -32.64 -8.89 -0.61
C ILE A 15 -31.74 -9.69 -1.55
N VAL A 16 -32.25 -10.79 -2.11
CA VAL A 16 -31.50 -11.63 -3.06
C VAL A 16 -31.11 -10.81 -4.30
N PHE A 17 -32.04 -10.03 -4.85
CA PHE A 17 -31.76 -9.16 -5.99
C PHE A 17 -30.68 -8.12 -5.67
N ALA A 18 -30.75 -7.48 -4.50
CA ALA A 18 -29.73 -6.53 -4.04
C ALA A 18 -28.35 -7.20 -3.87
N LEU A 19 -28.29 -8.41 -3.32
CA LEU A 19 -27.04 -9.17 -3.18
C LEU A 19 -26.44 -9.57 -4.54
N VAL A 20 -27.27 -9.95 -5.51
CA VAL A 20 -26.82 -10.24 -6.88
C VAL A 20 -26.26 -8.98 -7.54
N LEU A 21 -26.94 -7.84 -7.42
CA LEU A 21 -26.44 -6.56 -7.94
C LEU A 21 -25.14 -6.14 -7.26
N PHE A 22 -25.05 -6.28 -5.93
CA PHE A 22 -23.86 -5.97 -5.16
C PHE A 22 -22.68 -6.87 -5.55
N GLY A 23 -22.89 -8.19 -5.66
CA GLY A 23 -21.88 -9.13 -6.11
C GLY A 23 -21.41 -8.85 -7.54
N GLY A 24 -22.35 -8.58 -8.46
CA GLY A 24 -22.03 -8.19 -9.83
C GLY A 24 -21.20 -6.90 -9.91
N TYR A 25 -21.60 -5.86 -9.17
CA TYR A 25 -20.84 -4.61 -9.05
C TYR A 25 -19.43 -4.88 -8.51
N THR A 26 -19.31 -5.68 -7.46
CA THR A 26 -18.02 -5.98 -6.83
C THR A 26 -17.07 -6.68 -7.81
N CYS A 27 -17.54 -7.71 -8.52
CA CYS A 27 -16.71 -8.43 -9.50
C CYS A 27 -16.25 -7.54 -10.66
N LEU A 28 -17.05 -6.55 -11.06
CA LEU A 28 -16.72 -5.67 -12.19
C LEU A 28 -15.81 -4.50 -11.79
N PHE A 29 -16.01 -3.93 -10.61
CA PHE A 29 -15.34 -2.68 -10.21
C PHE A 29 -14.14 -2.89 -9.28
N SER A 30 -14.17 -3.89 -8.41
CA SER A 30 -13.14 -4.04 -7.35
C SER A 30 -11.73 -4.30 -7.87
N ARG A 31 -11.59 -4.79 -9.11
CA ARG A 31 -10.28 -5.06 -9.71
C ARG A 31 -9.64 -3.81 -10.33
N THR A 32 -10.44 -2.91 -10.90
CA THR A 32 -9.93 -1.81 -11.72
C THR A 32 -10.01 -0.47 -11.00
N HIS A 33 -11.08 -0.23 -10.24
CA HIS A 33 -11.29 1.01 -9.52
C HIS A 33 -10.25 1.18 -8.41
N TYR A 34 -9.72 2.39 -8.29
CA TYR A 34 -8.87 2.83 -7.20
C TYR A 34 -9.16 4.29 -6.88
N SER A 35 -8.77 4.73 -5.70
CA SER A 35 -8.85 6.13 -5.29
C SER A 35 -7.54 6.63 -4.67
N PHE A 36 -7.39 7.95 -4.63
CA PHE A 36 -6.31 8.61 -3.90
C PHE A 36 -6.74 8.89 -2.47
N THR A 37 -6.25 8.08 -1.52
CA THR A 37 -6.49 8.30 -0.09
C THR A 37 -5.52 9.35 0.42
N ARG A 38 -6.04 10.49 0.88
CA ARG A 38 -5.22 11.60 1.38
C ARG A 38 -5.24 11.64 2.89
N MET A 39 -4.05 11.72 3.47
CA MET A 39 -3.86 11.69 4.90
C MET A 39 -2.90 12.80 5.32
N THR A 40 -3.10 13.30 6.53
CA THR A 40 -2.19 14.22 7.20
C THR A 40 -1.53 13.48 8.35
N TYR A 41 -0.21 13.64 8.48
CA TYR A 41 0.54 13.02 9.56
C TYR A 41 1.35 14.07 10.30
N SER A 42 1.22 14.08 11.62
CA SER A 42 1.91 15.02 12.51
C SER A 42 2.58 14.25 13.64
N ASN A 43 3.83 14.59 13.95
CA ASN A 43 4.54 14.05 15.11
C ASN A 43 5.47 15.12 15.67
N GLY A 44 5.60 15.21 17.00
CA GLY A 44 6.46 16.22 17.63
C GLY A 44 7.95 16.09 17.31
N LEU A 45 8.40 14.94 16.81
CA LEU A 45 9.78 14.71 16.38
C LEU A 45 9.98 14.94 14.87
N LEU A 46 8.89 15.14 14.11
CA LEU A 46 8.96 15.46 12.69
C LEU A 46 9.50 16.89 12.52
N PRO A 47 10.64 17.10 11.84
CA PRO A 47 11.23 18.44 11.75
C PRO A 47 10.42 19.40 10.88
N ASP A 48 10.34 20.67 11.28
CA ASP A 48 9.60 21.74 10.59
C ASP A 48 9.94 21.90 9.09
N GLY A 49 11.17 21.56 8.68
CA GLY A 49 11.56 21.60 7.27
C GLY A 49 10.71 20.71 6.36
N PHE A 50 10.09 19.66 6.92
CA PHE A 50 9.21 18.73 6.23
C PHE A 50 7.74 19.14 6.27
N LYS A 51 7.39 20.32 6.78
CA LYS A 51 6.02 20.81 6.72
C LYS A 51 5.51 20.93 5.29
N ASN A 52 4.34 20.36 5.04
CA ASN A 52 3.73 20.14 3.72
C ASN A 52 4.50 19.20 2.79
N PHE A 53 5.47 18.45 3.30
CA PHE A 53 6.16 17.42 2.51
C PHE A 53 5.19 16.29 2.20
N LYS A 54 5.09 15.92 0.92
CA LYS A 54 4.11 14.95 0.44
C LYS A 54 4.75 13.66 -0.03
N ILE A 55 4.29 12.55 0.51
CA ILE A 55 4.75 11.21 0.18
C ILE A 55 3.62 10.46 -0.52
N VAL A 56 3.86 10.00 -1.75
CA VAL A 56 3.00 9.03 -2.44
C VAL A 56 3.48 7.63 -2.06
N ASN A 57 2.59 6.79 -1.55
CA ASN A 57 2.86 5.38 -1.25
C ASN A 57 2.16 4.48 -2.27
N LEU A 58 2.96 3.79 -3.07
CA LEU A 58 2.54 2.72 -3.98
C LEU A 58 2.71 1.36 -3.30
N SER A 59 1.81 0.43 -3.55
CA SER A 59 1.86 -0.92 -2.98
C SER A 59 1.02 -1.91 -3.79
N ASP A 60 1.44 -3.17 -3.81
CA ASP A 60 0.64 -4.31 -4.32
C ASP A 60 0.07 -4.03 -5.74
N ILE A 61 0.96 -3.78 -6.70
CA ILE A 61 0.60 -3.60 -8.12
C ILE A 61 0.24 -4.94 -8.76
N HIS A 62 0.94 -6.02 -8.35
CA HIS A 62 0.71 -7.39 -8.81
C HIS A 62 0.64 -7.53 -10.34
N ILE A 63 1.67 -7.05 -11.04
CA ILE A 63 1.74 -7.16 -12.51
C ILE A 63 1.85 -8.65 -12.90
N THR A 64 0.92 -9.11 -13.74
CA THR A 64 0.94 -10.46 -14.35
C THR A 64 0.73 -10.45 -15.86
N THR A 65 0.15 -9.39 -16.41
CA THR A 65 -0.19 -9.25 -17.83
C THR A 65 0.11 -7.85 -18.37
N SER A 66 0.19 -7.71 -19.69
CA SER A 66 0.35 -6.40 -20.35
C SER A 66 -0.76 -5.41 -20.00
N LYS A 67 -1.97 -5.87 -19.69
CA LYS A 67 -3.08 -5.01 -19.26
C LYS A 67 -2.85 -4.41 -17.88
N ASP A 68 -2.18 -5.16 -16.99
CA ASP A 68 -1.81 -4.64 -15.67
C ASP A 68 -0.75 -3.54 -15.83
N ILE A 69 0.14 -3.68 -16.81
CA ILE A 69 1.12 -2.64 -17.17
C ILE A 69 0.45 -1.41 -17.78
N ASP A 70 -0.54 -1.58 -18.67
CA ASP A 70 -1.35 -0.46 -19.20
C ASP A 70 -2.01 0.32 -18.06
N ARG A 71 -2.57 -0.39 -17.08
CA ARG A 71 -3.18 0.21 -15.90
C ARG A 71 -2.15 0.88 -14.99
N PHE A 72 -0.99 0.27 -14.79
CA PHE A 72 0.08 0.87 -13.99
C PHE A 72 0.58 2.16 -14.64
N GLU A 73 0.66 2.21 -15.97
CA GLU A 73 0.98 3.42 -16.72
C GLU A 73 -0.05 4.54 -16.48
N GLN A 74 -1.36 4.22 -16.51
CA GLN A 74 -2.42 5.18 -16.19
C GLN A 74 -2.32 5.72 -14.76
N ILE A 75 -2.07 4.83 -13.79
CA ILE A 75 -1.88 5.22 -12.38
C ILE A 75 -0.71 6.20 -12.25
N VAL A 76 0.42 5.89 -12.89
CA VAL A 76 1.60 6.75 -12.84
C VAL A 76 1.34 8.11 -13.49
N ASP A 77 0.65 8.13 -14.64
CA ASP A 77 0.28 9.39 -15.29
C ASP A 77 -0.64 10.24 -14.37
N GLU A 78 -1.60 9.64 -13.66
CA GLU A 78 -2.46 10.34 -12.69
C GLU A 78 -1.73 10.80 -11.42
N ILE A 79 -0.68 10.08 -11.00
CA ILE A 79 0.20 10.49 -9.91
C ILE A 79 1.03 11.72 -10.31
N GLU A 80 1.52 11.76 -11.55
CA GLU A 80 2.27 12.92 -12.08
C GLU A 80 1.42 14.20 -12.11
N ASP A 81 0.10 14.09 -12.21
CA ASP A 81 -0.83 15.22 -12.10
C ASP A 81 -0.99 15.73 -10.64
N GLN A 82 -0.37 15.06 -9.66
CA GLN A 82 -0.37 15.45 -8.26
C GLN A 82 0.93 16.19 -7.88
N SER A 83 0.83 17.10 -6.92
CA SER A 83 2.01 17.64 -6.24
C SER A 83 2.46 16.67 -5.16
N TYR A 84 3.70 16.17 -5.27
CA TYR A 84 4.34 15.31 -4.29
C TYR A 84 5.87 15.53 -4.26
N ASP A 85 6.51 15.22 -3.14
CA ASP A 85 7.95 15.38 -2.95
C ASP A 85 8.68 14.04 -3.01
N MET A 86 8.08 12.95 -2.52
CA MET A 86 8.70 11.63 -2.46
C MET A 86 7.72 10.55 -2.93
N VAL A 87 8.23 9.53 -3.61
CA VAL A 87 7.49 8.29 -3.85
C VAL A 87 8.13 7.18 -3.06
N VAL A 88 7.32 6.45 -2.32
CA VAL A 88 7.72 5.20 -1.68
C VAL A 88 6.92 4.05 -2.27
N PHE A 89 7.55 2.89 -2.36
CA PHE A 89 6.91 1.66 -2.84
C PHE A 89 7.09 0.56 -1.80
N THR A 90 6.00 0.15 -1.16
CA THR A 90 6.03 -0.85 -0.08
C THR A 90 5.85 -2.29 -0.56
N GLY A 91 6.30 -2.61 -1.78
CA GLY A 91 6.42 -3.98 -2.29
C GLY A 91 5.29 -4.47 -3.20
N ASP A 92 5.50 -5.67 -3.74
CA ASP A 92 4.64 -6.42 -4.66
C ASP A 92 4.40 -5.70 -6.00
N LEU A 93 5.48 -5.42 -6.73
CA LEU A 93 5.42 -4.94 -8.11
C LEU A 93 4.93 -6.03 -9.05
N TYR A 94 5.50 -7.24 -8.94
CA TYR A 94 5.09 -8.40 -9.72
C TYR A 94 4.55 -9.49 -8.80
N GLU A 95 3.56 -10.25 -9.27
CA GLU A 95 3.09 -11.44 -8.53
C GLU A 95 3.87 -12.71 -8.91
N SER A 96 4.63 -12.68 -10.00
CA SER A 96 5.42 -13.82 -10.44
C SER A 96 6.66 -13.34 -11.19
N LYS A 97 7.05 -14.04 -12.26
CA LYS A 97 8.15 -13.62 -13.11
C LYS A 97 7.85 -12.25 -13.72
N SER A 98 8.86 -11.39 -13.76
CA SER A 98 8.79 -10.11 -14.45
C SER A 98 8.41 -10.29 -15.93
N ILE A 99 7.68 -9.31 -16.44
CA ILE A 99 7.28 -9.21 -17.83
C ILE A 99 7.46 -7.78 -18.31
N GLU A 100 7.85 -7.64 -19.58
CA GLU A 100 8.03 -6.35 -20.25
C GLU A 100 8.85 -5.33 -19.42
N ASP A 101 9.93 -5.79 -18.80
CA ASP A 101 10.75 -5.04 -17.84
C ASP A 101 11.11 -3.64 -18.33
N ALA A 102 11.56 -3.52 -19.58
CA ALA A 102 11.91 -2.24 -20.20
C ALA A 102 10.71 -1.26 -20.28
N ARG A 103 9.48 -1.76 -20.39
CA ARG A 103 8.26 -0.96 -20.38
C ARG A 103 7.94 -0.53 -18.95
N VAL A 104 8.01 -1.43 -17.98
CA VAL A 104 7.77 -1.11 -16.56
C VAL A 104 8.81 -0.12 -16.03
N GLN A 105 10.09 -0.29 -16.37
CA GLN A 105 11.15 0.68 -16.07
C GLN A 105 10.85 2.08 -16.63
N LYS A 106 10.35 2.17 -17.88
CA LYS A 106 9.95 3.45 -18.48
C LYS A 106 8.78 4.09 -17.73
N ILE A 107 7.80 3.31 -17.32
CA ILE A 107 6.67 3.79 -16.52
C ILE A 107 7.17 4.32 -15.18
N LEU A 108 7.98 3.55 -14.44
CA LEU A 108 8.58 3.98 -13.18
C LEU A 108 9.41 5.25 -13.34
N LYS A 109 10.14 5.41 -14.45
CA LYS A 109 10.91 6.63 -14.78
C LYS A 109 10.03 7.86 -14.98
N LYS A 110 8.76 7.73 -15.36
CA LYS A 110 7.86 8.88 -15.50
C LYS A 110 7.61 9.60 -14.17
N LEU A 111 7.64 8.89 -13.05
CA LEU A 111 7.54 9.51 -11.72
C LEU A 111 8.71 10.48 -11.52
N GLN A 112 8.48 11.75 -11.28
CA GLN A 112 9.53 12.75 -11.06
C GLN A 112 9.34 13.50 -9.72
N PRO A 113 9.49 12.80 -8.57
CA PRO A 113 9.41 13.45 -7.26
C PRO A 113 10.43 14.57 -7.10
N GLY A 114 10.05 15.61 -6.35
CA GLY A 114 10.95 16.71 -6.00
C GLY A 114 12.16 16.29 -5.14
N TYR A 115 12.08 15.15 -4.46
CA TYR A 115 13.14 14.58 -3.61
C TYR A 115 13.70 13.26 -4.17
N GLY A 116 12.91 12.19 -4.20
CA GLY A 116 13.43 10.86 -4.51
C GLY A 116 12.41 9.74 -4.44
N LYS A 117 12.87 8.54 -4.82
CA LYS A 117 12.06 7.32 -4.89
C LYS A 117 12.71 6.21 -4.07
N PHE A 118 11.95 5.58 -3.18
CA PHE A 118 12.46 4.50 -2.33
C PHE A 118 11.52 3.30 -2.36
N ALA A 119 12.06 2.10 -2.24
CA ALA A 119 11.25 0.89 -2.26
C ALA A 119 11.73 -0.12 -1.23
N VAL A 120 10.82 -1.00 -0.79
CA VAL A 120 11.13 -2.29 -0.21
C VAL A 120 10.46 -3.37 -1.06
N LEU A 121 11.02 -4.57 -1.10
CA LEU A 121 10.42 -5.69 -1.84
C LEU A 121 9.30 -6.32 -1.03
N GLY A 122 8.27 -6.79 -1.73
CA GLY A 122 7.20 -7.59 -1.16
C GLY A 122 7.48 -9.09 -1.16
N ASP A 123 6.51 -9.89 -0.73
CA ASP A 123 6.64 -11.34 -0.66
C ASP A 123 6.66 -12.00 -2.04
N GLU A 124 5.85 -11.48 -2.96
CA GLU A 124 5.78 -11.99 -4.33
C GLU A 124 7.03 -11.58 -5.13
N ASP A 125 7.55 -10.37 -4.90
CA ASP A 125 8.80 -9.90 -5.52
C ASP A 125 10.01 -10.77 -5.13
N HIS A 126 9.98 -11.35 -3.93
CA HIS A 126 11.14 -12.00 -3.32
C HIS A 126 11.63 -13.22 -4.10
N ALA A 127 10.72 -13.94 -4.77
CA ALA A 127 11.08 -15.07 -5.64
C ALA A 127 12.00 -14.66 -6.79
N HIS A 128 11.93 -13.39 -7.21
CA HIS A 128 12.71 -12.79 -8.28
C HIS A 128 13.43 -11.51 -7.81
N ALA A 129 13.89 -11.50 -6.55
CA ALA A 129 14.34 -10.29 -5.87
C ALA A 129 15.40 -9.47 -6.63
N GLU A 130 16.40 -10.12 -7.23
CA GLU A 130 17.45 -9.44 -7.99
C GLU A 130 16.89 -8.76 -9.25
N GLU A 131 16.03 -9.45 -9.98
CA GLU A 131 15.40 -8.95 -11.22
C GLU A 131 14.46 -7.78 -10.91
N VAL A 132 13.58 -7.92 -9.92
CA VAL A 132 12.68 -6.84 -9.47
C VAL A 132 13.47 -5.65 -8.93
N THR A 133 14.52 -5.89 -8.16
CA THR A 133 15.41 -4.82 -7.67
C THR A 133 16.04 -4.06 -8.82
N ASN A 134 16.53 -4.75 -9.86
CA ASN A 134 17.10 -4.12 -11.03
C ASN A 134 16.06 -3.30 -11.80
N ILE A 135 14.82 -3.78 -11.92
CA ILE A 135 13.71 -3.05 -12.55
C ILE A 135 13.39 -1.77 -11.78
N LEU A 136 13.29 -1.85 -10.45
CA LEU A 136 13.04 -0.69 -9.59
C LEU A 136 14.20 0.32 -9.65
N ASN A 137 15.45 -0.15 -9.55
CA ASN A 137 16.64 0.67 -9.64
C ASN A 137 16.74 1.39 -10.99
N GLU A 138 16.52 0.68 -12.09
CA GLU A 138 16.43 1.29 -13.41
C GLU A 138 15.26 2.28 -13.49
N GLY A 139 14.14 2.01 -12.83
CA GLY A 139 13.02 2.95 -12.64
C GLY A 139 13.37 4.22 -11.82
N GLY A 140 14.55 4.27 -11.22
CA GLY A 140 15.05 5.36 -10.40
C GLY A 140 14.72 5.24 -8.90
N PHE A 141 14.24 4.08 -8.45
CA PHE A 141 14.05 3.80 -7.02
C PHE A 141 15.36 3.35 -6.38
N GLU A 142 15.59 3.76 -5.13
CA GLU A 142 16.54 3.09 -4.27
C GLU A 142 15.83 1.98 -3.49
N VAL A 143 16.16 0.72 -3.76
CA VAL A 143 15.62 -0.42 -3.01
C VAL A 143 16.38 -0.58 -1.70
N LEU A 144 15.66 -0.47 -0.58
CA LEU A 144 16.18 -0.60 0.78
C LEU A 144 15.98 -2.03 1.28
N ASN A 145 17.01 -2.59 1.89
CA ASN A 145 17.00 -3.95 2.44
C ASN A 145 17.73 -3.96 3.79
N ASN A 146 16.96 -3.94 4.88
CA ASN A 146 17.44 -3.74 6.26
C ASN A 146 18.42 -2.57 6.34
N SER A 147 18.07 -1.46 5.70
CA SER A 147 19.00 -0.33 5.53
C SER A 147 18.33 0.99 5.85
N ALA A 148 19.04 1.83 6.60
CA ALA A 148 18.64 3.19 6.90
C ALA A 148 19.23 4.18 5.88
N ARG A 149 18.47 5.24 5.62
CA ARG A 149 18.86 6.43 4.86
C ARG A 149 18.45 7.68 5.62
N THR A 150 19.32 8.68 5.61
CA THR A 150 18.96 9.99 6.14
C THR A 150 18.38 10.81 5.00
N ILE A 151 17.14 11.26 5.18
CA ILE A 151 16.44 12.11 4.22
C ILE A 151 16.73 13.55 4.58
N HIS A 152 17.34 14.33 3.68
CA HIS A 152 17.69 15.73 3.93
C HIS A 152 16.81 16.68 3.12
N TYR A 153 16.05 17.55 3.78
CA TYR A 153 15.16 18.50 3.11
C TYR A 153 15.07 19.81 3.89
N ARG A 154 15.24 20.96 3.22
CA ARG A 154 15.18 22.31 3.84
C ARG A 154 15.94 22.42 5.17
N ASN A 155 17.22 22.04 5.19
CA ASN A 155 18.09 22.03 6.39
C ASN A 155 17.60 21.15 7.55
N SER A 156 16.62 20.28 7.32
CA SER A 156 16.12 19.29 8.27
C SER A 156 16.42 17.88 7.78
N SER A 157 16.33 16.90 8.67
CA SER A 157 16.43 15.50 8.27
C SER A 157 15.64 14.53 9.13
N PHE A 158 15.23 13.42 8.54
CA PHE A 158 14.70 12.27 9.27
C PHE A 158 15.32 10.96 8.77
N THR A 159 15.16 9.87 9.53
CA THR A 159 15.61 8.53 9.14
C THR A 159 14.51 7.79 8.37
N LEU A 160 14.80 7.39 7.13
CA LEU A 160 14.01 6.42 6.39
C LEU A 160 14.64 5.04 6.57
N TYR A 161 13.90 4.06 7.06
CA TYR A 161 14.35 2.68 7.20
C TYR A 161 13.52 1.76 6.31
N GLY A 162 14.18 0.98 5.46
CA GLY A 162 13.51 -0.08 4.70
C GLY A 162 13.78 -1.44 5.33
N GLN A 163 12.72 -2.09 5.80
CA GLN A 163 12.76 -3.41 6.39
C GLN A 163 12.43 -4.47 5.34
N SER A 164 13.27 -5.51 5.22
CA SER A 164 12.98 -6.64 4.35
C SER A 164 11.97 -7.60 4.98
N ILE A 165 11.26 -8.36 4.14
CA ILE A 165 10.26 -9.35 4.59
C ILE A 165 10.82 -10.46 5.51
N ASN A 166 12.12 -10.72 5.44
CA ASN A 166 12.80 -11.76 6.23
C ASN A 166 13.63 -11.17 7.38
N SER A 167 13.48 -9.87 7.65
CA SER A 167 14.26 -9.18 8.66
C SER A 167 14.03 -9.79 10.04
N GLN A 168 15.13 -10.04 10.74
CA GLN A 168 15.16 -10.34 12.17
C GLN A 168 15.84 -9.20 12.95
N GLU A 169 16.14 -8.10 12.25
CA GLU A 169 16.90 -6.98 12.77
C GLU A 169 15.95 -5.93 13.35
N GLU A 170 16.32 -5.38 14.50
CA GLU A 170 15.63 -4.23 15.06
C GLU A 170 15.92 -2.98 14.20
N ILE A 171 14.95 -2.07 14.15
CA ILE A 171 15.15 -0.76 13.54
C ILE A 171 16.30 -0.06 14.29
N PRO A 172 17.32 0.45 13.58
CA PRO A 172 18.42 1.16 14.22
C PRO A 172 17.92 2.31 15.09
N ALA A 173 18.47 2.43 16.30
CA ALA A 173 18.17 3.55 17.18
C ALA A 173 18.48 4.88 16.48
N SER A 174 17.57 5.84 16.59
CA SER A 174 17.69 7.18 16.01
C SER A 174 17.22 8.22 17.03
N ASP A 175 17.92 9.35 17.08
CA ASP A 175 17.58 10.46 17.97
C ASP A 175 16.44 11.35 17.41
N GLY A 176 15.94 11.06 16.21
CA GLY A 176 14.94 11.87 15.51
C GLY A 176 13.77 11.05 14.94
N PHE A 177 13.00 11.70 14.07
CA PHE A 177 11.89 11.04 13.39
C PHE A 177 12.36 9.85 12.54
N VAL A 178 11.60 8.77 12.58
CA VAL A 178 11.85 7.53 11.84
C VAL A 178 10.60 7.15 11.06
N LEU A 179 10.74 7.12 9.73
CA LEU A 179 9.78 6.57 8.80
C LEU A 179 10.24 5.18 8.37
N THR A 180 9.43 4.16 8.58
CA THR A 180 9.72 2.78 8.20
C THR A 180 8.87 2.35 7.02
N LEU A 181 9.52 1.79 5.99
CA LEU A 181 8.87 1.04 4.92
C LEU A 181 9.00 -0.45 5.25
N SER A 182 7.90 -1.16 5.33
CA SER A 182 7.88 -2.61 5.53
C SER A 182 6.70 -3.19 4.79
N HIS A 183 6.91 -4.21 3.98
CA HIS A 183 5.81 -4.80 3.23
C HIS A 183 4.75 -5.42 4.16
N TYR A 184 5.19 -6.12 5.22
CA TYR A 184 4.31 -6.80 6.17
C TYR A 184 3.83 -5.88 7.30
N PRO A 185 2.51 -5.63 7.44
CA PRO A 185 2.00 -4.79 8.49
C PRO A 185 2.14 -5.41 9.90
N ASP A 186 2.07 -6.75 10.06
CA ASP A 186 2.26 -7.40 11.37
C ASP A 186 3.67 -7.18 11.98
N SER A 187 4.68 -6.81 11.17
CA SER A 187 6.00 -6.39 11.65
C SER A 187 5.94 -5.18 12.59
N PHE A 188 4.87 -4.38 12.52
CA PHE A 188 4.63 -3.26 13.41
C PHE A 188 4.60 -3.65 14.90
N SER A 189 4.22 -4.89 15.21
CA SER A 189 4.27 -5.39 16.61
C SER A 189 5.67 -5.36 17.21
N GLN A 190 6.71 -5.52 16.38
CA GLN A 190 8.12 -5.45 16.77
C GLN A 190 8.67 -4.03 16.60
N ASN A 191 8.20 -3.29 15.59
CA ASN A 191 8.73 -1.96 15.27
C ASN A 191 8.15 -0.84 16.15
N LYS A 192 6.96 -1.02 16.73
CA LYS A 192 6.34 -0.01 17.60
C LYS A 192 7.25 0.35 18.78
N GLY A 193 7.41 1.64 19.05
CA GLY A 193 8.39 2.19 19.99
C GLY A 193 9.79 2.41 19.39
N HIS A 194 10.09 1.87 18.21
CA HIS A 194 11.36 2.07 17.48
C HIS A 194 11.18 2.87 16.18
N THR A 195 9.93 3.06 15.74
CA THR A 195 9.55 3.89 14.59
C THR A 195 8.49 4.92 14.98
N HIS A 196 8.34 5.98 14.21
CA HIS A 196 7.28 6.97 14.42
C HIS A 196 6.13 6.80 13.43
N LEU A 197 6.45 6.46 12.19
CA LEU A 197 5.49 6.13 11.15
C LEU A 197 5.98 4.90 10.39
N GLN A 198 5.15 3.88 10.28
CA GLN A 198 5.36 2.73 9.41
C GLN A 198 4.34 2.73 8.27
N LEU A 199 4.82 2.52 7.05
CA LEU A 199 3.99 2.31 5.87
C LEU A 199 4.11 0.85 5.43
N SER A 200 2.98 0.19 5.27
CA SER A 200 2.92 -1.22 4.88
C SER A 200 1.86 -1.51 3.82
N GLY A 201 2.03 -2.61 3.10
CA GLY A 201 1.12 -3.12 2.08
C GLY A 201 0.62 -4.51 2.47
N HIS A 202 0.68 -5.46 1.53
CA HIS A 202 0.50 -6.91 1.68
C HIS A 202 -0.95 -7.35 1.95
N SER A 203 -1.63 -6.65 2.86
CA SER A 203 -2.93 -7.04 3.37
C SER A 203 -4.02 -7.00 2.31
N ASN A 204 -3.83 -6.22 1.24
CA ASN A 204 -4.84 -5.99 0.22
C ASN A 204 -6.17 -5.49 0.80
N GLY A 205 -6.11 -4.82 1.97
CA GLY A 205 -7.26 -4.37 2.74
C GLY A 205 -8.09 -5.49 3.37
N GLY A 206 -7.55 -6.71 3.43
CA GLY A 206 -8.21 -7.89 3.98
C GLY A 206 -9.16 -8.63 3.04
N THR A 207 -9.15 -8.29 1.73
CA THR A 207 -9.96 -8.84 0.60
C THR A 207 -11.48 -8.77 0.77
N ILE A 208 -12.02 -9.16 1.93
CA ILE A 208 -13.42 -9.02 2.32
C ILE A 208 -13.44 -8.38 3.70
N TRP A 209 -13.67 -7.07 3.73
CA TRP A 209 -13.66 -6.29 4.96
C TRP A 209 -15.06 -5.76 5.27
N PHE A 210 -15.48 -5.75 6.54
CA PHE A 210 -16.76 -5.16 6.95
C PHE A 210 -16.58 -4.18 8.10
N PRO A 211 -17.21 -2.98 8.04
CA PRO A 211 -17.20 -2.03 9.13
C PRO A 211 -17.67 -2.67 10.46
N GLY A 212 -16.88 -2.52 11.52
CA GLY A 212 -17.18 -3.05 12.86
C GLY A 212 -16.94 -4.55 13.06
N ILE A 213 -16.64 -5.31 12.00
CA ILE A 213 -16.31 -6.75 12.06
C ILE A 213 -14.83 -6.97 11.72
N GLY A 214 -14.30 -6.21 10.76
CA GLY A 214 -12.95 -6.37 10.22
C GLY A 214 -12.91 -7.36 9.03
N PRO A 215 -11.72 -7.87 8.69
CA PRO A 215 -11.55 -8.77 7.56
C PRO A 215 -12.08 -10.17 7.87
N LEU A 216 -12.85 -10.75 6.95
CA LEU A 216 -13.28 -12.15 7.03
C LEU A 216 -12.21 -13.11 6.51
N VAL A 217 -11.32 -12.63 5.65
CA VAL A 217 -10.17 -13.37 5.13
C VAL A 217 -8.91 -12.72 5.71
N LYS A 218 -8.21 -13.47 6.56
CA LYS A 218 -6.94 -13.00 7.12
C LYS A 218 -5.79 -13.47 6.25
N CYS A 219 -4.85 -12.56 5.98
CA CYS A 219 -3.59 -12.88 5.32
C CYS A 219 -2.50 -13.07 6.39
N ASN A 220 -1.65 -14.09 6.25
CA ASN A 220 -0.48 -14.24 7.13
C ASN A 220 0.39 -12.98 7.04
N ASN A 221 0.99 -12.54 8.14
CA ASN A 221 1.72 -11.26 8.23
C ASN A 221 0.86 -9.99 8.05
N ALA A 222 -0.47 -10.13 7.94
CA ALA A 222 -1.47 -9.07 8.08
C ALA A 222 -2.71 -9.59 8.83
N THR A 223 -2.47 -10.33 9.91
CA THR A 223 -3.52 -10.95 10.73
C THR A 223 -4.03 -10.01 11.82
N THR A 224 -3.14 -9.17 12.35
CA THR A 224 -3.40 -8.21 13.43
C THR A 224 -3.68 -6.85 12.84
N TYR A 225 -2.78 -6.36 11.99
CA TYR A 225 -2.94 -5.10 11.27
C TYR A 225 -3.19 -5.39 9.79
N ASN A 226 -4.33 -4.95 9.28
CA ASN A 226 -4.82 -5.39 7.96
C ASN A 226 -5.50 -4.30 7.15
N HIS A 227 -5.92 -3.20 7.77
CA HIS A 227 -6.65 -2.15 7.08
C HIS A 227 -6.54 -0.82 7.83
N GLY A 228 -6.29 0.28 7.12
CA GLY A 228 -6.30 1.63 7.69
C GLY A 228 -5.11 1.92 8.62
N SER A 229 -5.34 2.73 9.65
CA SER A 229 -4.31 3.20 10.56
C SER A 229 -4.40 2.62 11.97
N TYR A 230 -3.24 2.44 12.60
CA TYR A 230 -3.10 1.97 13.98
C TYR A 230 -2.10 2.82 14.74
N THR A 231 -2.37 3.14 16.00
CA THR A 231 -1.46 3.92 16.85
C THR A 231 -1.18 3.15 18.13
N GLU A 232 0.08 2.80 18.36
CA GLU A 232 0.54 2.06 19.53
C GLU A 232 1.94 2.51 19.95
N SER A 233 2.20 2.60 21.26
CA SER A 233 3.53 2.95 21.80
C SER A 233 4.15 4.25 21.24
N GLY A 234 3.32 5.23 20.85
CA GLY A 234 3.80 6.48 20.23
C GLY A 234 4.17 6.36 18.74
N SER A 235 3.95 5.19 18.14
CA SER A 235 4.15 4.91 16.73
C SER A 235 2.81 4.83 16.00
N GLU A 236 2.80 5.17 14.72
CA GLU A 236 1.65 4.98 13.84
C GLU A 236 1.99 4.02 12.70
N LEU A 237 1.06 3.14 12.34
CA LEU A 237 1.10 2.29 11.16
C LEU A 237 0.00 2.72 10.21
N ILE A 238 0.32 2.84 8.93
CA ILE A 238 -0.65 3.00 7.84
C ILE A 238 -0.53 1.78 6.93
N VAL A 239 -1.63 1.04 6.79
CA VAL A 239 -1.71 -0.16 5.94
C VAL A 239 -2.44 0.20 4.64
N SER A 240 -1.73 0.12 3.52
CA SER A 240 -2.28 0.30 2.19
C SER A 240 -3.14 -0.89 1.79
N ASN A 241 -4.30 -0.62 1.20
CA ASN A 241 -5.11 -1.64 0.56
C ASN A 241 -4.51 -2.14 -0.77
N GLY A 242 -3.43 -1.55 -1.26
CA GLY A 242 -2.83 -1.89 -2.54
C GLY A 242 -3.58 -1.35 -3.74
N VAL A 243 -2.96 -1.29 -4.91
CA VAL A 243 -3.63 -0.78 -6.12
C VAL A 243 -4.37 -1.85 -6.92
N ALA A 244 -4.10 -3.13 -6.67
CA ALA A 244 -4.78 -4.24 -7.33
C ALA A 244 -4.99 -5.39 -6.34
N PRO A 245 -5.98 -6.26 -6.55
CA PRO A 245 -6.05 -7.54 -5.85
C PRO A 245 -5.02 -8.55 -6.39
N ARG A 246 -4.53 -9.45 -5.53
CA ARG A 246 -3.78 -10.65 -5.94
C ARG A 246 -4.54 -11.49 -6.95
N HIS A 247 -3.85 -12.15 -7.86
CA HIS A 247 -4.44 -13.02 -8.88
C HIS A 247 -5.30 -14.13 -8.26
N ASN A 248 -4.91 -14.67 -7.10
CA ASN A 248 -5.68 -15.71 -6.40
C ASN A 248 -6.98 -15.19 -5.73
N TYR A 249 -7.14 -13.87 -5.60
CA TYR A 249 -8.30 -13.23 -5.00
C TYR A 249 -8.90 -12.23 -5.99
N HIS A 250 -9.75 -12.68 -6.92
CA HIS A 250 -10.20 -11.85 -8.04
C HIS A 250 -11.02 -10.59 -7.70
N PHE A 251 -11.43 -10.38 -6.45
CA PHE A 251 -12.26 -9.25 -6.04
C PHE A 251 -12.00 -8.82 -4.60
N LYS A 252 -12.19 -7.52 -4.34
CA LYS A 252 -12.20 -6.90 -3.01
C LYS A 252 -13.62 -6.44 -2.63
N VAL A 253 -14.04 -6.66 -1.39
CA VAL A 253 -15.36 -6.25 -0.88
C VAL A 253 -15.17 -5.21 0.22
N LEU A 254 -15.70 -3.99 -0.01
CA LEU A 254 -15.65 -2.84 0.92
C LEU A 254 -14.23 -2.47 1.40
N CYS A 255 -13.19 -2.89 0.67
CA CYS A 255 -11.82 -2.43 0.81
C CYS A 255 -11.33 -2.02 -0.59
N GLU A 256 -11.48 -0.74 -0.89
CA GLU A 256 -11.15 -0.21 -2.22
C GLU A 256 -9.63 -0.22 -2.44
N ASN A 257 -9.20 -0.47 -3.69
CA ASN A 257 -7.81 -0.24 -4.04
C ASN A 257 -7.48 1.23 -3.85
N GLU A 258 -6.26 1.53 -3.42
CA GLU A 258 -5.89 2.90 -3.11
C GLU A 258 -4.42 3.20 -3.38
N ILE A 259 -4.17 4.49 -3.58
CA ILE A 259 -2.84 5.10 -3.57
C ILE A 259 -2.86 6.12 -2.44
N ILE A 260 -1.99 5.94 -1.45
CA ILE A 260 -1.98 6.80 -0.27
C ILE A 260 -1.07 8.00 -0.53
N ILE A 261 -1.58 9.21 -0.27
CA ILE A 261 -0.80 10.45 -0.28
C ILE A 261 -0.79 11.01 1.14
N ILE A 262 0.38 11.02 1.75
CA ILE A 262 0.60 11.50 3.11
C ILE A 262 1.21 12.89 3.04
N THR A 263 0.58 13.86 3.72
CA THR A 263 1.13 15.20 3.90
C THR A 263 1.61 15.36 5.33
N PHE A 264 2.87 15.74 5.50
CA PHE A 264 3.46 16.04 6.79
C PHE A 264 3.04 17.44 7.27
N GLU A 265 2.62 17.56 8.54
CA GLU A 265 2.11 18.80 9.16
C GLU A 265 2.98 19.35 10.29
#